data_AF-A0A5S3SKJ6-F1
#
_entry.id   AF-A0A5S3SKJ6-F1
#
_cell.length_a   1.000
_cell.length_b   1.000
_cell.length_c   1.000
_cell.angle_alpha   90.00
_cell.angle_beta   90.00
_cell.angle_gamma   90.00
#
_symmetry.space_group_name_H-M   'P 1'
#
loop_
_entity.id
_entity.type
_entity.pdbx_description
1 polymer ?
#
loop_
_entity_poly.entity_id
_entity_poly.type
_entity_poly.pdbx_seq_one_letter_code
_entity_poly.pdbx_strand_id
1 'polypeptide(L)' 'MKLHLAFVISLLSLIACSDKQLSTLYSCDVNTLVIKPINDEKAKLTFNHQTHSLDYEKSASGNKYINEDVLF' A
#
# COMPACT_ATOMS: atom_id res chain seq x y z
N MET A 1 17.11 -14.41 -35.14
CA MET A 1 16.53 -15.19 -34.01
C MET A 1 17.10 -14.80 -32.64
N LYS A 2 18.42 -14.70 -32.45
CA LYS A 2 19.02 -14.29 -31.15
C LYS A 2 18.67 -12.86 -30.69
N LEU A 3 18.53 -11.92 -31.62
CA LEU A 3 18.25 -10.50 -31.30
C LEU A 3 16.84 -10.30 -30.71
N HIS A 4 15.84 -11.05 -31.18
CA HIS A 4 14.46 -10.96 -30.67
C HIS A 4 14.35 -11.51 -29.24
N LEU A 5 15.14 -12.54 -28.90
CA LEU A 5 15.12 -13.13 -27.56
C LEU A 5 15.64 -12.14 -26.50
N ALA A 6 16.70 -11.39 -26.83
CA ALA A 6 17.21 -10.34 -25.95
C ALA A 6 16.20 -9.20 -25.74
N PHE A 7 15.46 -8.83 -26.79
CA PHE A 7 14.39 -7.83 -26.69
C PHE A 7 13.23 -8.28 -25.80
N VAL A 8 12.81 -9.55 -25.89
CA VAL A 8 11.73 -10.09 -25.05
C VAL A 8 12.13 -10.14 -23.58
N ILE A 9 13.37 -10.56 -23.27
CA ILE A 9 13.89 -10.59 -21.89
C ILE A 9 14.00 -9.17 -21.31
N SER A 10 14.42 -8.20 -22.13
CA SER A 10 14.48 -6.79 -21.74
C SER A 10 13.07 -6.21 -21.50
N LEU A 11 12.07 -6.59 -22.30
CA LEU A 11 10.70 -6.11 -22.12
C LEU A 11 10.04 -6.70 -20.86
N LEU A 12 10.37 -7.94 -20.50
CA LEU A 12 9.87 -8.63 -19.30
C LEU A 12 10.35 -7.99 -17.99
N SER A 13 11.49 -7.30 -17.97
CA SER A 13 11.95 -6.59 -16.76
C SER A 13 11.23 -5.25 -16.55
N LEU A 14 10.68 -4.62 -17.59
CA LEU A 14 9.90 -3.38 -17.46
C LEU A 14 8.50 -3.63 -16.87
N ILE A 15 7.87 -4.77 -17.16
CA ILE A 15 6.56 -5.15 -16.60
C ILE A 15 6.62 -5.52 -15.11
N ALA A 16 7.82 -5.69 -14.55
CA ALA A 16 8.01 -6.01 -13.14
C ALA A 16 8.03 -4.77 -12.22
N CYS A 17 7.86 -3.55 -12.76
CA CYS A 17 7.53 -2.36 -11.98
C CYS A 17 6.07 -2.42 -11.52
N SER A 18 5.78 -3.34 -10.60
CA SER A 18 4.62 -3.19 -9.73
C SER A 18 4.99 -2.14 -8.68
N ASP A 19 4.23 -1.06 -8.59
CA ASP A 19 4.34 -0.11 -7.48
C ASP A 19 4.23 -0.91 -6.19
N LYS A 20 5.34 -0.98 -5.44
CA LYS A 20 5.33 -1.63 -4.14
C LYS A 20 4.36 -0.82 -3.29
N GLN A 21 3.38 -1.48 -2.70
CA GLN A 21 2.58 -0.86 -1.65
C GLN A 21 3.50 -0.60 -0.46
N LEU A 22 3.94 0.65 -0.39
CA LEU A 22 4.88 1.09 0.62
C LEU A 22 4.15 1.22 1.95
N SER A 23 4.82 0.76 3.00
CA SER A 23 4.41 1.07 4.35
C SER A 23 4.84 2.51 4.63
N THR A 24 3.93 3.31 5.16
CA THR A 24 4.18 4.70 5.54
C THR A 24 4.12 4.84 7.05
N LEU A 25 5.20 5.38 7.63
CA LEU A 25 5.27 5.78 9.04
C LEU A 25 4.84 7.24 9.15
N TYR A 26 3.90 7.53 10.05
CA TYR A 26 3.47 8.87 10.39
C TYR A 26 3.85 9.18 11.83
N SER A 27 4.23 10.44 12.08
CA SER A 27 4.44 10.98 13.41
C SER A 27 3.24 11.85 13.78
N CYS A 28 2.53 11.48 14.82
CA CYS A 28 1.36 12.17 15.34
C CYS A 28 1.69 12.71 16.74
N ASP A 29 2.18 13.95 16.80
CA ASP A 29 2.73 14.59 17.99
C ASP A 29 3.75 13.69 18.70
N VAL A 30 3.35 13.04 19.80
CA VAL A 30 4.19 12.14 20.62
C VAL A 30 4.13 10.68 20.20
N ASN A 31 3.16 10.31 19.36
CA ASN A 31 2.92 8.93 18.94
C ASN A 31 3.36 8.69 17.51
N THR A 32 3.59 7.42 17.17
CA THR A 32 3.81 6.99 15.79
C THR A 32 2.73 6.01 15.37
N LEU A 33 2.35 6.08 14.10
CA LEU A 33 1.46 5.11 13.47
C LEU A 33 2.07 4.65 12.16
N VAL A 34 1.79 3.40 11.78
CA VAL A 34 2.23 2.84 10.51
C VAL A 34 1.00 2.38 9.76
N ILE A 35 0.83 2.84 8.53
CA ILE A 35 -0.14 2.25 7.61
C ILE A 35 0.59 1.49 6.50
N LYS A 36 0.06 0.31 6.17
CA LYS A 36 0.56 -0.53 5.10
C LYS A 36 -0.62 -0.98 4.23
N PRO A 37 -0.79 -0.43 3.02
CA PRO A 37 -1.73 -0.97 2.05
C PRO A 37 -1.39 -2.45 1.74
N ILE A 38 -2.41 -3.28 1.61
CA ILE A 38 -2.32 -4.71 1.21
C ILE A 38 -2.75 -4.88 -0.25
N ASN A 39 -3.70 -4.05 -0.69
CA ASN A 39 -4.14 -3.85 -2.07
C ASN A 39 -4.89 -2.51 -2.14
N ASP A 40 -5.52 -2.22 -3.27
CA ASP A 40 -6.28 -0.98 -3.48
C ASP A 40 -7.55 -0.91 -2.60
N GLU A 41 -7.93 -2.01 -1.94
CA GLU A 41 -9.16 -2.12 -1.15
C GLU A 41 -8.91 -2.31 0.35
N LYS A 42 -7.68 -2.57 0.79
CA LYS A 42 -7.37 -2.95 2.18
C LYS A 42 -6.05 -2.39 2.65
N ALA A 43 -5.98 -2.06 3.94
CA ALA A 43 -4.76 -1.65 4.61
C ALA A 43 -4.64 -2.26 6.02
N LYS A 44 -3.43 -2.31 6.55
CA LYS A 44 -3.17 -2.53 7.98
C LYS A 44 -2.69 -1.24 8.62
N LEU A 45 -3.34 -0.84 9.69
CA LEU A 45 -2.90 0.25 10.56
C LEU A 45 -2.33 -0.33 11.85
N THR A 46 -1.10 0.02 12.19
CA THR A 46 -0.48 -0.31 13.46
C THR A 46 -0.30 0.97 14.29
N PHE A 47 -0.92 1.01 15.46
CA PHE A 47 -0.86 2.12 16.41
C PHE A 47 -0.89 1.58 17.84
N ASN A 48 -0.06 2.12 18.73
CA ASN A 48 0.04 1.66 20.13
C ASN A 48 0.19 0.13 20.29
N HIS A 49 1.00 -0.50 19.43
CA HIS A 49 1.21 -1.96 19.37
C HIS A 49 -0.04 -2.79 19.01
N GLN A 50 -1.15 -2.15 18.65
CA GLN A 50 -2.34 -2.80 18.10
C GLN A 50 -2.32 -2.69 16.59
N THR A 51 -2.80 -3.73 15.91
CA THR A 51 -2.89 -3.74 14.44
C THR A 51 -4.33 -3.99 14.02
N HIS A 52 -4.87 -3.06 13.26
CA HIS A 52 -6.22 -3.08 12.73
C HIS A 52 -6.18 -3.37 11.23
N SER A 53 -7.03 -4.26 10.75
CA SER A 53 -7.30 -4.41 9.32
C SER A 53 -8.41 -3.44 8.96
N LEU A 54 -8.19 -2.64 7.91
CA LEU A 54 -9.10 -1.60 7.46
C LEU A 54 -9.47 -1.85 6.00
N ASP A 55 -10.71 -1.56 5.67
CA ASP A 55 -11.22 -1.60 4.30
C ASP A 55 -11.23 -0.18 3.71
N TYR A 56 -10.87 -0.05 2.44
CA TYR A 56 -10.98 1.20 1.71
C TYR A 56 -12.45 1.55 1.50
N GLU A 57 -12.80 2.80 1.74
CA GLU A 57 -14.10 3.34 1.39
C GLU A 57 -13.95 4.58 0.53
N LYS A 58 -14.84 4.72 -0.46
CA LYS A 58 -14.88 5.92 -1.29
C LYS A 58 -15.21 7.14 -0.42
N SER A 59 -14.38 8.18 -0.54
CA SER A 59 -14.55 9.45 0.17
C SER A 59 -14.68 10.61 -0.82
N ALA A 60 -15.10 11.77 -0.34
CA ALA A 60 -15.12 13.00 -1.14
C ALA A 60 -13.70 13.48 -1.50
N SER A 61 -12.69 13.10 -0.71
CA SER A 61 -11.29 13.49 -0.92
C SER A 61 -10.34 12.52 -0.21
N GLY A 62 -9.16 12.34 -0.77
CA GLY A 62 -8.09 11.53 -0.18
C GLY A 62 -8.40 10.03 -0.18
N ASN A 63 -7.60 9.27 0.59
CA ASN A 63 -7.83 7.85 0.81
C ASN A 63 -8.43 7.66 2.20
N LYS A 64 -9.56 6.97 2.27
CA LYS A 64 -10.23 6.63 3.52
C LYS A 64 -10.15 5.12 3.72
N TYR A 65 -9.68 4.70 4.89
CA TYR A 65 -9.67 3.30 5.32
C TYR A 65 -10.35 3.19 6.67
N ILE A 66 -11.30 2.28 6.83
CA ILE A 66 -12.12 2.20 8.04
C ILE A 66 -12.45 0.75 8.42
N ASN A 67 -12.69 0.53 9.72
CA ASN A 67 -13.41 -0.62 10.24
C ASN A 67 -14.34 -0.18 11.38
N GLU A 68 -14.87 -1.12 12.15
CA GLU A 68 -15.83 -0.83 13.24
C GLU A 68 -15.24 0.05 14.35
N ASP A 69 -13.92 0.01 14.58
CA ASP A 69 -13.25 0.65 15.70
C ASP A 69 -12.43 1.89 15.31
N VAL A 70 -11.93 1.94 14.07
CA VAL A 70 -10.90 2.89 13.64
C VAL A 70 -11.19 3.43 12.25
N LEU A 71 -11.06 4.76 12.12
CA LEU A 71 -11.06 5.51 10.87
C LEU A 71 -9.67 6.08 10.63
N PHE A 72 -9.12 5.81 9.45
CA PHE A 72 -7.92 6.44 8.91
C PHE A 72 -8.27 7.22 7.64
#